data_AF-A0A925F784-F1
#
_entry.id   AF-A0A925F784-F1
#
_cell.length_a   1.000
_cell.length_b   1.000
_cell.length_c   1.000
_cell.angle_alpha   90.00
_cell.angle_beta   90.00
_cell.angle_gamma   90.00
#
_symmetry.space_group_name_H-M   'P 1'
#
loop_
_entity.id
_entity.type
_entity.pdbx_description
1 polymer ?
#
loop_
_entity_poly.entity_id
_entity_poly.type
_entity_poly.pdbx_seq_one_letter_code
_entity_poly.pdbx_strand_id
1 'polypeptide(L)'
;KGTGTIRPKYDDAKAIYEDLIKQLDAALVELNKPISTDNPSPAGADLVFKGNMPKWVKFANTLKLRILIRQTNVAGRDAYIKGEIAKITGGYLGAGEDALADPGFQKSAGKLNPFYENYGFTASDTKAGNKDFYTYSEFYIKTLKGFNDPRLPRLAYLPEDAAFRADYRGVPYGEGNDLYTAPKISAFGPALLPQVATAGASDLYKRAQPIMLAAESFFLQAEAVQRGYLTTGTAKDLYQKGIVESFRYFGVANAATAAAAYYALETANVGWDSSTDKIEAIITQKWIANTGVGGFEAWSDFRRTGFPKVPLSTKAQGTQHPLRLLYPNSELGTNPENMKAQGEVTAFTKLFWEK
;
A
#
# COMPACT_ATOMS: atom_id res chain seq x y z
N LYS A 1 -8.93 -30.42 -1.44
CA LYS A 1 -8.50 -30.53 -2.86
C LYS A 1 -6.96 -30.56 -3.05
N GLY A 2 -6.13 -30.70 -2.01
CA GLY A 2 -4.66 -30.66 -2.14
C GLY A 2 -3.93 -32.00 -2.35
N THR A 3 -4.64 -33.14 -2.43
CA THR A 3 -4.01 -34.48 -2.40
C THR A 3 -4.00 -35.22 -3.75
N GLY A 4 -4.70 -34.71 -4.77
CA GLY A 4 -4.82 -35.39 -6.07
C GLY A 4 -3.83 -34.93 -7.14
N THR A 5 -3.22 -33.75 -6.99
CA THR A 5 -2.28 -33.17 -7.96
C THR A 5 -1.07 -32.65 -7.22
N ILE A 6 0.00 -33.45 -7.20
CA ILE A 6 1.24 -33.15 -6.48
C ILE A 6 2.12 -32.10 -7.20
N ARG A 7 1.80 -31.79 -8.46
CA ARG A 7 2.49 -30.82 -9.31
C ARG A 7 1.47 -29.95 -10.05
N PRO A 8 0.85 -28.99 -9.37
CA PRO A 8 -0.16 -28.13 -9.98
C PRO A 8 0.48 -27.27 -11.08
N LYS A 9 -0.28 -27.07 -12.17
CA LYS A 9 0.06 -26.11 -13.22
C LYS A 9 -0.02 -24.69 -12.64
N TYR A 10 0.72 -23.78 -13.24
CA TYR A 10 0.59 -22.36 -12.93
C TYR A 10 -0.55 -21.83 -13.79
N ASP A 11 -1.57 -21.28 -13.15
CA ASP A 11 -2.67 -20.66 -13.87
C ASP A 11 -2.20 -19.35 -14.52
N ASP A 12 -2.80 -19.04 -15.67
CA ASP A 12 -2.56 -17.78 -16.37
C ASP A 12 -2.93 -16.59 -15.48
N ALA A 13 -2.04 -15.60 -15.40
CA ALA A 13 -2.21 -14.46 -14.50
C ALA A 13 -3.46 -13.63 -14.83
N LYS A 14 -3.83 -13.50 -16.12
CA LYS A 14 -5.06 -12.78 -16.49
C LYS A 14 -6.30 -13.59 -16.09
N ALA A 15 -6.28 -14.90 -16.31
CA ALA A 15 -7.36 -15.79 -15.87
C ALA A 15 -7.57 -15.74 -14.35
N ILE A 16 -6.48 -15.70 -13.55
CA ILE A 16 -6.55 -15.52 -12.09
C ILE A 16 -7.27 -14.20 -11.76
N TYR A 17 -6.90 -13.10 -12.40
CA TYR A 17 -7.53 -11.80 -12.14
C TYR A 17 -9.03 -11.79 -12.46
N GLU A 18 -9.44 -12.43 -13.55
CA GLU A 18 -10.86 -12.55 -13.93
C GLU A 18 -11.63 -13.46 -12.97
N ASP A 19 -10.99 -14.52 -12.47
CA ASP A 19 -11.58 -15.41 -11.48
C ASP A 19 -11.74 -14.73 -10.12
N LEU A 20 -10.77 -13.91 -9.69
CA LEU A 20 -10.88 -13.13 -8.45
C LEU A 20 -12.08 -12.17 -8.47
N ILE A 21 -12.39 -11.55 -9.61
CA ILE A 21 -13.60 -10.72 -9.77
C ILE A 21 -14.86 -11.57 -9.55
N LYS A 22 -14.93 -12.78 -10.12
CA LYS A 22 -16.07 -13.70 -9.94
C LYS A 22 -16.20 -14.17 -8.50
N GLN A 23 -15.08 -14.49 -7.85
CA GLN A 23 -15.06 -14.89 -6.44
C GLN A 23 -15.54 -13.75 -5.53
N LEU A 24 -15.15 -12.50 -5.82
CA LEU A 24 -15.65 -11.33 -5.10
C LEU A 24 -17.15 -11.13 -5.31
N ASP A 25 -17.67 -11.34 -6.52
CA ASP A 25 -19.11 -11.26 -6.78
C ASP A 25 -19.89 -12.33 -6.01
N ALA A 26 -19.39 -13.57 -5.98
CA ALA A 26 -19.97 -14.64 -5.16
C ALA A 26 -19.89 -14.32 -3.66
N ALA A 27 -18.75 -13.80 -3.18
CA ALA A 27 -18.58 -13.41 -1.80
C ALA A 27 -19.54 -12.26 -1.41
N LEU A 28 -19.76 -11.28 -2.29
CA LEU A 28 -20.71 -10.19 -2.04
C LEU A 28 -22.14 -10.70 -1.87
N VAL A 29 -22.55 -11.76 -2.58
CA VAL A 29 -23.85 -12.41 -2.35
C VAL A 29 -23.94 -12.96 -0.93
N GLU A 30 -22.90 -13.66 -0.46
CA GLU A 30 -22.85 -14.23 0.88
C GLU A 30 -22.78 -13.16 1.98
N LEU A 31 -21.95 -12.13 1.81
CA LEU A 31 -21.77 -11.04 2.77
C LEU A 31 -23.04 -10.20 3.00
N ASN A 32 -23.95 -10.17 2.01
CA ASN A 32 -25.23 -9.47 2.10
C ASN A 32 -26.35 -10.30 2.72
N LYS A 33 -26.13 -11.59 3.03
CA LYS A 33 -27.15 -12.40 3.71
C LYS A 33 -27.38 -11.86 5.13
N PRO A 34 -28.64 -11.83 5.60
CA PRO A 34 -28.96 -11.39 6.94
C PRO A 34 -28.31 -12.32 7.98
N ILE A 35 -27.98 -11.77 9.14
CA ILE A 35 -27.54 -12.55 10.30
C ILE A 35 -28.74 -13.40 10.77
N SER A 36 -28.50 -14.69 10.97
CA SER A 36 -29.50 -15.65 11.44
C SER A 36 -28.85 -16.76 12.28
N THR A 37 -29.64 -17.74 12.73
CA THR A 37 -29.11 -18.95 13.40
C THR A 37 -28.19 -19.76 12.49
N ASP A 38 -28.53 -19.86 11.20
CA ASP A 38 -27.77 -20.62 10.20
C ASP A 38 -26.66 -19.77 9.53
N ASN A 39 -26.69 -18.46 9.74
CA ASN A 39 -25.67 -17.50 9.31
C ASN A 39 -25.28 -16.57 10.47
N PRO A 40 -24.61 -17.11 11.52
CA PRO A 40 -24.33 -16.35 12.73
C PRO A 40 -23.31 -15.22 12.48
N SER A 41 -23.40 -14.17 13.29
CA SER A 41 -22.46 -13.05 13.22
C SER A 41 -21.02 -13.50 13.48
N PRO A 42 -20.03 -13.06 12.68
CA PRO A 42 -18.63 -13.42 12.90
C PRO A 42 -17.93 -12.53 13.95
N ALA A 43 -18.66 -11.71 14.71
CA ALA A 43 -18.08 -10.69 15.60
C ALA A 43 -17.02 -11.21 16.59
N GLY A 44 -17.17 -12.44 17.07
CA GLY A 44 -16.21 -13.06 18.00
C GLY A 44 -14.92 -13.60 17.34
N ALA A 45 -14.90 -13.75 16.01
CA ALA A 45 -13.78 -14.30 15.25
C ALA A 45 -13.16 -13.30 14.25
N ASP A 46 -13.93 -12.29 13.82
CA ASP A 46 -13.49 -11.29 12.87
C ASP A 46 -12.49 -10.31 13.51
N LEU A 47 -11.25 -10.38 13.04
CA LEU A 47 -10.15 -9.55 13.54
C LEU A 47 -10.09 -8.16 12.88
N VAL A 48 -10.87 -7.92 11.83
CA VAL A 48 -10.78 -6.72 10.98
C VAL A 48 -11.94 -5.76 11.25
N PHE A 49 -13.18 -6.21 11.06
CA PHE A 49 -14.36 -5.34 11.19
C PHE A 49 -15.28 -5.73 12.35
N LYS A 50 -14.85 -6.68 13.20
CA LYS A 50 -15.55 -7.13 14.41
C LYS A 50 -17.01 -7.51 14.14
N GLY A 51 -17.27 -8.14 12.99
CA GLY A 51 -18.60 -8.59 12.56
C GLY A 51 -19.43 -7.53 11.84
N ASN A 52 -18.86 -6.37 11.51
CA ASN A 52 -19.56 -5.34 10.73
C ASN A 52 -19.59 -5.74 9.25
N MET A 53 -20.62 -6.48 8.87
CA MET A 53 -20.82 -6.99 7.50
C MET A 53 -20.93 -5.88 6.43
N PRO A 54 -21.59 -4.73 6.68
CA PRO A 54 -21.55 -3.60 5.74
C PRO A 54 -20.12 -3.12 5.41
N LYS A 55 -19.19 -3.13 6.37
CA LYS A 55 -17.77 -2.81 6.12
C LYS A 55 -17.07 -3.90 5.31
N TRP A 56 -17.40 -5.17 5.50
CA TRP A 56 -16.91 -6.25 4.65
C TRP A 56 -17.37 -6.11 3.20
N VAL A 57 -18.64 -5.74 2.96
CA VAL A 57 -19.15 -5.43 1.61
C VAL A 57 -18.36 -4.30 0.97
N LYS A 58 -18.15 -3.19 1.70
CA LYS A 58 -17.34 -2.06 1.24
C LYS A 58 -15.89 -2.43 0.95
N PHE A 59 -15.28 -3.27 1.80
CA PHE A 59 -13.92 -3.78 1.58
C PHE A 59 -13.83 -4.66 0.33
N ALA A 60 -14.75 -5.61 0.15
CA ALA A 60 -14.82 -6.46 -1.04
C ALA A 60 -14.99 -5.65 -2.32
N ASN A 61 -15.87 -4.64 -2.31
CA ASN A 61 -16.04 -3.69 -3.42
C ASN A 61 -14.77 -2.89 -3.71
N THR A 62 -14.07 -2.43 -2.68
CA THR A 62 -12.83 -1.66 -2.83
C THR A 62 -11.69 -2.54 -3.36
N LEU A 63 -11.62 -3.80 -2.94
CA LEU A 63 -10.68 -4.78 -3.49
C LEU A 63 -11.01 -5.13 -4.94
N LYS A 64 -12.31 -5.29 -5.27
CA LYS A 64 -12.77 -5.46 -6.66
C LYS A 64 -12.31 -4.27 -7.51
N LEU A 65 -12.51 -3.04 -7.02
CA LEU A 65 -12.03 -1.83 -7.69
C LEU A 65 -10.51 -1.81 -7.87
N ARG A 66 -9.73 -2.18 -6.85
CA ARG A 66 -8.26 -2.28 -6.93
C ARG A 66 -7.82 -3.23 -8.05
N ILE A 67 -8.44 -4.41 -8.15
CA ILE A 67 -8.12 -5.43 -9.16
C ILE A 67 -8.49 -4.94 -10.57
N LEU A 68 -9.61 -4.23 -10.73
CA LEU A 68 -10.02 -3.65 -12.01
C LEU A 68 -9.11 -2.50 -12.44
N ILE A 69 -8.78 -1.58 -11.52
CA ILE A 69 -7.88 -0.44 -11.77
C ILE A 69 -6.44 -0.90 -12.04
N ARG A 70 -6.01 -2.06 -11.53
CA ARG A 70 -4.71 -2.65 -11.89
C ARG A 70 -4.55 -2.82 -13.40
N GLN A 71 -5.65 -3.02 -14.12
CA GLN A 71 -5.68 -3.44 -15.51
C GLN A 71 -5.99 -2.32 -16.50
N THR A 72 -6.03 -1.06 -16.05
CA THR A 72 -6.42 0.10 -16.88
C THR A 72 -5.52 0.36 -18.08
N ASN A 73 -4.32 -0.22 -18.12
CA ASN A 73 -3.37 -0.04 -19.22
C ASN A 73 -3.28 -1.28 -20.12
N VAL A 74 -4.13 -2.30 -19.88
CA VAL A 74 -4.23 -3.47 -20.75
C VAL A 74 -5.15 -3.15 -21.91
N ALA A 75 -4.64 -3.26 -23.13
CA ALA A 75 -5.41 -2.99 -24.34
C ALA A 75 -6.70 -3.80 -24.41
N GLY A 76 -7.82 -3.13 -24.72
CA GLY A 76 -9.14 -3.75 -24.88
C GLY A 76 -9.88 -4.09 -23.58
N ARG A 77 -9.38 -3.68 -22.40
CA ARG A 77 -10.03 -3.97 -21.11
C ARG A 77 -11.03 -2.90 -20.64
N ASP A 78 -11.07 -1.73 -21.25
CA ASP A 78 -11.85 -0.58 -20.77
C ASP A 78 -13.34 -0.89 -20.61
N ALA A 79 -13.96 -1.53 -21.61
CA ALA A 79 -15.37 -1.90 -21.57
C ALA A 79 -15.68 -2.92 -20.46
N TYR A 80 -14.78 -3.89 -20.27
CA TYR A 80 -14.88 -4.87 -19.17
C TYR A 80 -14.76 -4.18 -17.81
N ILE A 81 -13.74 -3.33 -17.62
CA ILE A 81 -13.50 -2.60 -16.37
C ILE A 81 -14.71 -1.73 -16.02
N LYS A 82 -15.21 -0.94 -16.99
CA LYS A 82 -16.38 -0.09 -16.81
C LYS A 82 -17.63 -0.90 -16.49
N GLY A 83 -17.85 -2.01 -17.19
CA GLY A 83 -18.97 -2.92 -16.94
C GLY A 83 -18.94 -3.55 -15.55
N GLU A 84 -17.77 -3.98 -15.08
CA GLU A 84 -17.62 -4.55 -13.73
C GLU A 84 -17.74 -3.52 -12.61
N ILE A 85 -17.24 -2.29 -12.81
CA ILE A 85 -17.41 -1.20 -11.85
C ILE A 85 -18.89 -0.79 -11.75
N ALA A 86 -19.62 -0.74 -12.86
CA ALA A 86 -21.04 -0.39 -12.86
C ALA A 86 -21.93 -1.39 -12.08
N LYS A 87 -21.47 -2.62 -11.85
CA LYS A 87 -22.17 -3.62 -11.03
C LYS A 87 -21.97 -3.42 -9.53
N ILE A 88 -21.02 -2.58 -9.11
CA ILE A 88 -20.71 -2.38 -7.69
C ILE A 88 -21.85 -1.61 -7.03
N THR A 89 -22.40 -2.19 -5.96
CA THR A 89 -23.42 -1.60 -5.09
C THR A 89 -22.99 -1.74 -3.63
N GLY A 90 -23.57 -0.95 -2.71
CA GLY A 90 -23.17 -0.96 -1.28
C GLY A 90 -21.95 -0.09 -0.94
N GLY A 91 -21.33 0.54 -1.95
CA GLY A 91 -20.27 1.55 -1.77
C GLY A 91 -18.89 0.96 -1.52
N TYR A 92 -17.93 1.86 -1.28
CA TYR A 92 -16.52 1.57 -1.02
C TYR A 92 -16.16 1.92 0.43
N LEU A 93 -14.96 1.56 0.89
CA LEU A 93 -14.46 2.04 2.18
C LEU A 93 -14.42 3.57 2.17
N GLY A 94 -15.12 4.18 3.13
CA GLY A 94 -15.23 5.61 3.30
C GLY A 94 -14.29 6.16 4.38
N ALA A 95 -14.53 7.41 4.78
CA ALA A 95 -13.72 8.10 5.77
C ALA A 95 -13.66 7.34 7.10
N GLY A 96 -12.45 7.12 7.63
CA GLY A 96 -12.24 6.35 8.87
C GLY A 96 -12.46 4.84 8.75
N GLU A 97 -12.80 4.31 7.57
CA GLU A 97 -13.05 2.89 7.36
C GLU A 97 -11.79 2.16 6.87
N ASP A 98 -10.68 2.28 7.60
CA ASP A 98 -9.49 1.46 7.33
C ASP A 98 -9.78 -0.02 7.64
N ALA A 99 -9.33 -0.92 6.77
CA ALA A 99 -9.31 -2.36 7.04
C ALA A 99 -8.02 -2.69 7.81
N LEU A 100 -8.13 -2.84 9.12
CA LEU A 100 -6.99 -3.10 10.01
C LEU A 100 -7.17 -4.43 10.73
N ALA A 101 -6.18 -5.32 10.67
CA ALA A 101 -6.16 -6.58 11.39
C ALA A 101 -5.49 -6.43 12.75
N ASP A 102 -6.18 -6.84 13.82
CA ASP A 102 -5.62 -6.95 15.16
C ASP A 102 -5.92 -8.33 15.76
N PRO A 103 -4.96 -9.26 15.74
CA PRO A 103 -5.08 -10.57 16.36
C PRO A 103 -4.89 -10.54 17.88
N GLY A 104 -4.74 -9.38 18.51
CA GLY A 104 -4.46 -9.24 19.94
C GLY A 104 -2.97 -9.34 20.23
N PHE A 105 -2.16 -8.52 19.55
CA PHE A 105 -0.71 -8.46 19.73
C PHE A 105 -0.31 -8.24 21.21
N GLN A 106 0.78 -8.89 21.62
CA GLN A 106 1.29 -8.90 22.99
C GLN A 106 2.77 -8.52 23.01
N LYS A 107 3.23 -7.94 24.13
CA LYS A 107 4.65 -7.64 24.35
C LYS A 107 5.43 -8.91 24.69
N SER A 108 5.52 -9.83 23.73
CA SER A 108 6.18 -11.13 23.84
C SER A 108 6.74 -11.53 22.48
N ALA A 109 7.90 -12.20 22.47
CA ALA A 109 8.58 -12.58 21.23
C ALA A 109 7.66 -13.40 20.31
N GLY A 110 7.60 -13.02 19.02
CA GLY A 110 6.71 -13.65 18.03
C GLY A 110 5.22 -13.34 18.21
N LYS A 111 4.85 -12.47 19.16
CA LYS A 111 3.46 -12.00 19.37
C LYS A 111 3.32 -10.48 19.24
N LEU A 112 4.40 -9.79 18.91
CA LEU A 112 4.38 -8.38 18.59
C LEU A 112 3.75 -8.17 17.21
N ASN A 113 3.40 -6.92 16.94
CA ASN A 113 3.16 -6.45 15.59
C ASN A 113 4.38 -6.74 14.68
N PRO A 114 4.23 -7.45 13.55
CA PRO A 114 5.37 -7.85 12.72
C PRO A 114 6.19 -6.68 12.17
N PHE A 115 5.55 -5.56 11.85
CA PHE A 115 6.27 -4.36 11.40
C PHE A 115 7.13 -3.78 12.53
N TYR A 116 6.58 -3.70 13.74
CA TYR A 116 7.31 -3.26 14.93
C TYR A 116 8.47 -4.20 15.29
N GLU A 117 8.24 -5.51 15.32
CA GLU A 117 9.25 -6.50 15.67
C GLU A 117 10.40 -6.53 14.65
N ASN A 118 10.08 -6.35 13.37
CA ASN A 118 11.09 -6.37 12.32
C ASN A 118 11.86 -5.05 12.23
N TYR A 119 11.16 -3.91 12.16
CA TYR A 119 11.79 -2.62 11.84
C TYR A 119 11.95 -1.68 13.05
N GLY A 120 11.41 -2.06 14.20
CA GLY A 120 11.43 -1.28 15.44
C GLY A 120 12.25 -1.97 16.50
N PHE A 121 11.57 -2.60 17.46
CA PHE A 121 12.19 -3.13 18.66
C PHE A 121 11.67 -4.53 18.96
N THR A 122 12.50 -5.32 19.63
CA THR A 122 12.12 -6.65 20.15
C THR A 122 11.20 -6.51 21.37
N ALA A 123 10.70 -7.65 21.89
CA ALA A 123 9.85 -7.66 23.07
C ALA A 123 10.58 -7.16 24.35
N SER A 124 11.91 -7.17 24.33
CA SER A 124 12.79 -6.68 25.40
C SER A 124 13.22 -5.22 25.19
N ASP A 125 12.54 -4.48 24.30
CA ASP A 125 12.82 -3.08 23.96
C ASP A 125 14.24 -2.84 23.39
N THR A 126 14.90 -3.87 22.88
CA THR A 126 16.17 -3.73 22.14
C THR A 126 15.89 -3.44 20.67
N LYS A 127 16.77 -2.68 20.00
CA LYS A 127 16.63 -2.41 18.55
C LYS A 127 16.58 -3.74 17.78
N ALA A 128 15.58 -3.89 16.92
CA ALA A 128 15.54 -5.00 15.98
C ALA A 128 16.68 -4.84 14.96
N GLY A 129 17.24 -5.95 14.47
CA GLY A 129 18.38 -5.90 13.54
C GLY A 129 18.11 -5.03 12.32
N ASN A 130 16.91 -5.14 11.73
CA ASN A 130 16.52 -4.38 10.55
C ASN A 130 16.21 -2.89 10.82
N LYS A 131 16.10 -2.45 12.08
CA LYS A 131 15.76 -1.04 12.41
C LYS A 131 16.75 -0.04 11.80
N ASP A 132 18.03 -0.37 11.87
CA ASP A 132 19.10 0.54 11.45
C ASP A 132 19.46 0.35 9.95
N PHE A 133 18.93 -0.69 9.28
CA PHE A 133 19.19 -0.96 7.85
C PHE A 133 18.06 -0.48 6.92
N TYR A 134 16.80 -0.52 7.37
CA TYR A 134 15.66 -0.11 6.54
C TYR A 134 15.27 1.33 6.85
N THR A 135 15.48 2.20 5.88
CA THR A 135 15.33 3.65 5.97
C THR A 135 14.66 4.21 4.72
N TYR A 136 14.36 5.50 4.71
CA TYR A 136 13.79 6.17 3.55
C TYR A 136 14.81 6.37 2.44
N SER A 137 14.35 6.21 1.21
CA SER A 137 15.14 6.66 0.07
C SER A 137 15.22 8.19 0.04
N GLU A 138 16.31 8.71 -0.51
CA GLU A 138 16.48 10.15 -0.71
C GLU A 138 15.37 10.70 -1.60
N PHE A 139 14.93 9.93 -2.60
CA PHE A 139 13.80 10.28 -3.45
C PHE A 139 12.52 10.54 -2.64
N TYR A 140 12.21 9.67 -1.67
CA TYR A 140 11.03 9.84 -0.80
C TYR A 140 11.12 11.11 0.04
N ILE A 141 12.25 11.31 0.74
CA ILE A 141 12.46 12.48 1.60
C ILE A 141 12.44 13.78 0.78
N LYS A 142 13.14 13.83 -0.36
CA LYS A 142 13.15 15.00 -1.25
C LYS A 142 11.76 15.30 -1.80
N THR A 143 10.96 14.28 -2.13
CA THR A 143 9.58 14.46 -2.60
C THR A 143 8.72 15.15 -1.53
N LEU A 144 8.71 14.61 -0.31
CA LEU A 144 7.93 15.21 0.79
C LEU A 144 8.38 16.64 1.12
N LYS A 145 9.70 16.89 1.12
CA LYS A 145 10.24 18.23 1.32
C LYS A 145 9.84 19.19 0.21
N GLY A 146 9.97 18.79 -1.05
CA GLY A 146 9.58 19.60 -2.20
C GLY A 146 8.08 19.93 -2.21
N PHE A 147 7.26 19.07 -1.62
CA PHE A 147 5.82 19.30 -1.45
C PHE A 147 5.46 20.10 -0.21
N ASN A 148 6.42 20.46 0.65
CA ASN A 148 6.14 20.99 1.99
C ASN A 148 5.14 20.12 2.76
N ASP A 149 5.31 18.80 2.67
CA ASP A 149 4.31 17.83 3.12
C ASP A 149 4.23 17.73 4.65
N PRO A 150 3.06 18.06 5.27
CA PRO A 150 2.86 17.96 6.72
C PRO A 150 3.01 16.56 7.30
N ARG A 151 3.02 15.51 6.46
CA ARG A 151 3.27 14.13 6.91
C ARG A 151 4.75 13.87 7.16
N LEU A 152 5.69 14.66 6.63
CA LEU A 152 7.13 14.42 6.80
C LEU A 152 7.56 14.23 8.27
N PRO A 153 7.25 15.12 9.23
CA PRO A 153 7.61 14.93 10.63
C PRO A 153 6.87 13.77 11.32
N ARG A 154 5.81 13.25 10.70
CA ARG A 154 5.09 12.06 11.17
C ARG A 154 5.73 10.79 10.62
N LEU A 155 6.18 10.83 9.38
CA LEU A 155 6.73 9.69 8.66
C LEU A 155 8.20 9.45 8.97
N ALA A 156 8.99 10.49 9.24
CA ALA A 156 10.42 10.36 9.47
C ALA A 156 10.87 11.10 10.73
N TYR A 157 11.90 10.57 11.40
CA TYR A 157 12.66 11.35 12.38
C TYR A 157 13.80 12.09 11.69
N LEU A 158 14.25 13.18 12.33
CA LEU A 158 15.56 13.75 12.01
C LEU A 158 16.67 12.76 12.41
N PRO A 159 17.84 12.81 11.74
CA PRO A 159 19.00 12.00 12.11
C PRO A 159 19.39 12.09 13.59
N GLU A 160 19.87 10.99 14.15
CA GLU A 160 20.35 10.91 15.54
C GLU A 160 21.67 11.68 15.71
N ASP A 161 22.54 11.67 14.71
CA ASP A 161 23.82 12.38 14.70
C ASP A 161 23.57 13.91 14.66
N ALA A 162 24.13 14.62 15.63
CA ALA A 162 23.98 16.07 15.77
C ALA A 162 24.48 16.84 14.53
N ALA A 163 25.50 16.33 13.82
CA ALA A 163 26.02 16.96 12.61
C ALA A 163 25.02 16.92 11.44
N PHE A 164 24.05 15.99 11.46
CA PHE A 164 23.06 15.80 10.40
C PHE A 164 21.63 16.15 10.82
N ARG A 165 21.40 16.42 12.11
CA ARG A 165 20.06 16.62 12.68
C ARG A 165 19.32 17.88 12.18
N ALA A 166 20.00 18.78 11.49
CA ALA A 166 19.37 20.00 10.96
C ALA A 166 18.36 19.74 9.83
N ASP A 167 18.36 18.55 9.21
CA ASP A 167 17.51 18.25 8.06
C ASP A 167 17.12 16.77 7.97
N TYR A 168 15.99 16.49 7.31
CA TYR A 168 15.59 15.12 6.97
C TYR A 168 16.45 14.59 5.83
N ARG A 169 16.86 13.33 5.96
CA ARG A 169 17.87 12.75 5.07
C ARG A 169 17.57 11.30 4.72
N GLY A 170 17.36 11.04 3.43
CA GLY A 170 17.22 9.68 2.90
C GLY A 170 18.50 9.20 2.22
N VAL A 171 18.49 7.94 1.79
CA VAL A 171 19.62 7.28 1.13
C VAL A 171 19.38 7.19 -0.38
N PRO A 172 20.29 7.66 -1.26
CA PRO A 172 20.21 7.38 -2.68
C PRO A 172 20.20 5.87 -2.93
N TYR A 173 19.37 5.39 -3.86
CA TYR A 173 19.31 3.96 -4.16
C TYR A 173 20.69 3.43 -4.57
N GLY A 174 21.13 2.33 -3.94
CA GLY A 174 22.42 1.69 -4.21
C GLY A 174 23.60 2.23 -3.41
N GLU A 175 23.43 3.33 -2.67
CA GLU A 175 24.50 3.94 -1.90
C GLU A 175 24.67 3.32 -0.51
N GLY A 176 25.92 3.24 -0.03
CA GLY A 176 26.25 2.58 1.23
C GLY A 176 27.54 3.05 1.89
N ASN A 177 28.05 4.23 1.51
CA ASN A 177 29.22 4.82 2.18
C ASN A 177 28.92 5.34 3.60
N ASP A 178 29.96 5.77 4.30
CA ASP A 178 29.90 6.22 5.70
C ASP A 178 29.00 7.44 5.95
N LEU A 179 28.60 8.17 4.91
CA LEU A 179 27.63 9.25 5.04
C LEU A 179 26.21 8.71 5.20
N TYR A 180 25.91 7.47 4.82
CA TYR A 180 24.55 6.91 4.81
C TYR A 180 24.35 5.79 5.84
N THR A 181 25.00 5.93 6.99
CA THR A 181 24.80 5.04 8.14
C THR A 181 23.62 5.50 9.00
N ALA A 182 23.02 4.57 9.75
CA ALA A 182 21.82 4.78 10.56
C ALA A 182 21.78 6.09 11.39
N PRO A 183 22.82 6.50 12.13
CA PRO A 183 22.74 7.73 12.92
C PRO A 183 22.67 9.00 12.05
N LYS A 184 23.13 8.95 10.79
CA LYS A 184 23.24 10.13 9.90
C LYS A 184 22.05 10.30 8.96
N ILE A 185 21.05 9.41 9.04
CA ILE A 185 19.89 9.37 8.14
C ILE A 185 18.59 9.36 8.93
N SER A 186 17.50 9.70 8.26
CA SER A 186 16.16 9.71 8.84
C SER A 186 15.61 8.30 9.00
N ALA A 187 15.35 7.91 10.25
CA ALA A 187 14.64 6.67 10.56
C ALA A 187 13.12 6.80 10.35
N PHE A 188 12.40 5.68 10.39
CA PHE A 188 10.94 5.67 10.44
C PHE A 188 10.44 6.48 11.65
N GLY A 189 9.59 7.45 11.35
CA GLY A 189 9.06 8.46 12.26
C GLY A 189 7.90 7.96 13.13
N PRO A 190 7.33 8.84 13.97
CA PRO A 190 6.40 8.47 15.03
C PRO A 190 5.04 7.92 14.55
N ALA A 191 4.67 8.12 13.29
CA ALA A 191 3.46 7.51 12.75
C ALA A 191 3.63 6.02 12.44
N LEU A 192 4.86 5.57 12.21
CA LEU A 192 5.19 4.17 11.93
C LEU A 192 5.88 3.50 13.12
N LEU A 193 6.77 4.23 13.81
CA LEU A 193 7.59 3.77 14.95
C LEU A 193 7.92 4.90 15.96
N PRO A 194 7.14 5.21 17.02
CA PRO A 194 7.59 5.93 18.22
C PRO A 194 8.92 5.42 18.77
N GLN A 195 9.77 6.37 19.16
CA GLN A 195 10.93 6.07 19.98
C GLN A 195 10.48 5.75 21.41
N VAL A 196 11.07 4.71 21.98
CA VAL A 196 10.83 4.23 23.36
C VAL A 196 11.51 5.20 24.33
N ALA A 197 10.89 6.35 24.62
CA ALA A 197 11.43 7.31 25.60
C ALA A 197 10.49 7.59 26.79
N THR A 198 9.26 7.09 26.75
CA THR A 198 8.28 7.30 27.83
C THR A 198 7.64 5.98 28.21
N ALA A 199 7.70 5.60 29.49
CA ALA A 199 6.91 4.51 30.03
C ALA A 199 5.43 4.76 29.69
N GLY A 200 4.81 3.85 28.93
CA GLY A 200 3.42 3.99 28.42
C GLY A 200 3.27 4.41 26.96
N ALA A 201 4.35 4.83 26.27
CA ALA A 201 4.34 5.09 24.81
C ALA A 201 4.47 3.79 23.97
N SER A 202 4.30 2.63 24.60
CA SER A 202 4.70 1.30 24.13
C SER A 202 3.72 0.63 23.19
N ASP A 203 2.51 1.16 22.97
CA ASP A 203 1.43 0.38 22.33
C ASP A 203 1.56 0.17 20.82
N LEU A 204 2.66 0.61 20.23
CA LEU A 204 2.96 0.30 18.84
C LEU A 204 3.28 -1.18 18.59
N TYR A 205 3.78 -1.90 19.59
CA TYR A 205 3.88 -3.35 19.49
C TYR A 205 2.51 -4.00 19.27
N LYS A 206 1.40 -3.29 19.55
CA LYS A 206 0.03 -3.76 19.35
C LYS A 206 -0.80 -2.94 18.37
N ARG A 207 -0.18 -2.08 17.55
CA ARG A 207 -0.93 -1.37 16.50
C ARG A 207 -1.50 -2.36 15.50
N ALA A 208 -2.78 -2.24 15.16
CA ALA A 208 -3.40 -3.05 14.13
C ALA A 208 -2.67 -2.93 12.77
N GLN A 209 -2.51 -4.04 12.05
CA GLN A 209 -1.84 -4.10 10.76
C GLN A 209 -2.80 -3.66 9.64
N PRO A 210 -2.42 -2.71 8.78
CA PRO A 210 -3.26 -2.31 7.66
C PRO A 210 -3.30 -3.38 6.57
N ILE A 211 -4.51 -3.73 6.12
CA ILE A 211 -4.74 -4.52 4.91
C ILE A 211 -5.03 -3.57 3.73
N MET A 212 -5.86 -2.56 3.98
CA MET A 212 -6.21 -1.52 3.01
C MET A 212 -6.66 -0.27 3.77
N LEU A 213 -6.14 0.89 3.38
CA LEU A 213 -6.53 2.16 3.99
C LEU A 213 -7.70 2.81 3.24
N ALA A 214 -8.50 3.60 3.97
CA ALA A 214 -9.51 4.47 3.37
C ALA A 214 -8.89 5.46 2.37
N ALA A 215 -7.67 5.92 2.62
CA ALA A 215 -6.93 6.77 1.68
C ALA A 215 -6.77 6.10 0.31
N GLU A 216 -6.36 4.83 0.28
CA GLU A 216 -6.26 4.07 -0.97
C GLU A 216 -7.62 3.91 -1.64
N SER A 217 -8.68 3.61 -0.88
CA SER A 217 -10.05 3.52 -1.42
C SER A 217 -10.43 4.79 -2.19
N PHE A 218 -10.19 5.96 -1.61
CA PHE A 218 -10.49 7.24 -2.25
C PHE A 218 -9.63 7.51 -3.48
N PHE A 219 -8.33 7.16 -3.46
CA PHE A 219 -7.48 7.30 -4.63
C PHE A 219 -7.87 6.35 -5.78
N LEU A 220 -8.29 5.12 -5.47
CA LEU A 220 -8.82 4.18 -6.47
C LEU A 220 -10.10 4.73 -7.12
N GLN A 221 -11.00 5.30 -6.32
CA GLN A 221 -12.22 5.93 -6.82
C GLN A 221 -11.89 7.18 -7.66
N ALA A 222 -10.96 8.03 -7.20
CA ALA A 222 -10.53 9.22 -7.93
C ALA A 222 -9.99 8.87 -9.32
N GLU A 223 -9.16 7.82 -9.41
CA GLU A 223 -8.66 7.32 -10.69
C GLU A 223 -9.77 6.74 -11.57
N ALA A 224 -10.69 5.96 -10.98
CA ALA A 224 -11.82 5.41 -11.70
C ALA A 224 -12.70 6.51 -12.33
N VAL A 225 -12.94 7.60 -11.60
CA VAL A 225 -13.67 8.78 -12.12
C VAL A 225 -12.85 9.50 -13.18
N GLN A 226 -11.55 9.73 -12.93
CA GLN A 226 -10.67 10.42 -13.88
C GLN A 226 -10.56 9.69 -15.23
N ARG A 227 -10.68 8.36 -15.21
CA ARG A 227 -10.68 7.51 -16.42
C ARG A 227 -12.07 7.30 -17.04
N GLY A 228 -13.13 7.82 -16.43
CA GLY A 228 -14.51 7.65 -16.92
C GLY A 228 -15.13 6.27 -16.69
N TYR A 229 -14.57 5.50 -15.74
CA TYR A 229 -15.10 4.18 -15.36
C TYR A 229 -16.12 4.24 -14.21
N LEU A 230 -16.00 5.24 -13.34
CA LEU A 230 -16.94 5.54 -12.27
C LEU A 230 -17.55 6.93 -12.51
N THR A 231 -18.86 7.09 -12.29
CA THR A 231 -19.57 8.36 -12.51
C THR A 231 -20.00 9.07 -11.24
N THR A 232 -19.86 8.42 -10.08
CA THR A 232 -20.25 8.99 -8.79
C THR A 232 -19.13 9.85 -8.20
N GLY A 233 -19.45 11.10 -7.85
CA GLY A 233 -18.50 12.07 -7.31
C GLY A 233 -17.59 12.68 -8.37
N THR A 234 -16.69 13.57 -7.95
CA THR A 234 -15.65 14.14 -8.84
C THR A 234 -14.29 13.58 -8.49
N ALA A 235 -13.41 13.44 -9.49
CA ALA A 235 -12.05 12.95 -9.27
C ALA A 235 -11.27 13.86 -8.29
N LYS A 236 -11.49 15.18 -8.36
CA LYS A 236 -10.90 16.18 -7.45
C LYS A 236 -11.31 15.95 -6.00
N ASP A 237 -12.61 15.80 -5.72
CA ASP A 237 -13.09 15.62 -4.35
C ASP A 237 -12.60 14.30 -3.76
N LEU A 238 -12.59 13.24 -4.55
CA LEU A 238 -12.10 11.92 -4.13
C LEU A 238 -10.58 11.95 -3.87
N TYR A 239 -9.81 12.60 -4.75
CA TYR A 239 -8.38 12.81 -4.56
C TYR A 239 -8.09 13.56 -3.25
N GLN A 240 -8.81 14.65 -2.97
CA GLN A 240 -8.66 15.44 -1.75
C GLN A 240 -9.06 14.64 -0.51
N LYS A 241 -10.13 13.83 -0.57
CA LYS A 241 -10.49 12.90 0.51
C LYS A 241 -9.40 11.85 0.78
N GLY A 242 -8.74 11.34 -0.27
CA GLY A 242 -7.59 10.44 -0.13
C GLY A 242 -6.44 11.08 0.66
N ILE A 243 -6.14 12.36 0.39
CA ILE A 243 -5.14 13.12 1.16
C ILE A 243 -5.57 13.29 2.62
N VAL A 244 -6.84 13.67 2.87
CA VAL A 244 -7.38 13.83 4.23
C VAL A 244 -7.25 12.53 5.03
N GLU A 245 -7.63 11.39 4.45
CA GLU A 245 -7.52 10.09 5.11
C GLU A 245 -6.06 9.66 5.33
N SER A 246 -5.16 10.00 4.41
CA SER A 246 -3.72 9.77 4.60
C SER A 246 -3.18 10.58 5.78
N PHE A 247 -3.56 11.86 5.89
CA PHE A 247 -3.18 12.73 7.01
C PHE A 247 -3.74 12.21 8.33
N ARG A 248 -5.00 11.75 8.33
CA ARG A 248 -5.64 11.14 9.50
C ARG A 248 -4.87 9.89 9.94
N TYR A 249 -4.58 8.97 9.02
CA TYR A 249 -3.91 7.71 9.34
C TYR A 249 -2.50 7.91 9.93
N PHE A 250 -1.75 8.88 9.42
CA PHE A 250 -0.41 9.21 9.93
C PHE A 250 -0.41 10.19 11.12
N GLY A 251 -1.59 10.58 11.61
CA GLY A 251 -1.74 11.41 12.80
C GLY A 251 -1.20 12.83 12.63
N VAL A 252 -1.40 13.43 11.45
CA VAL A 252 -1.17 14.87 11.27
C VAL A 252 -2.19 15.63 12.11
N ALA A 253 -1.73 16.59 12.92
CA ALA A 253 -2.61 17.41 13.76
C ALA A 253 -3.63 18.17 12.90
N ASN A 254 -4.90 18.17 13.33
CA ASN A 254 -6.00 18.77 12.57
C ASN A 254 -6.03 18.29 11.11
N ALA A 255 -5.91 16.97 10.90
CA ALA A 255 -5.69 16.33 9.60
C ALA A 255 -6.52 16.92 8.44
N ALA A 256 -7.82 17.15 8.63
CA ALA A 256 -8.68 17.72 7.61
C ALA A 256 -8.27 19.15 7.22
N THR A 257 -8.03 20.03 8.20
CA THR A 257 -7.58 21.41 7.98
C THR A 257 -6.19 21.46 7.38
N ALA A 258 -5.25 20.64 7.88
CA ALA A 258 -3.90 20.56 7.36
C ALA A 258 -3.87 20.03 5.91
N ALA A 259 -4.68 19.03 5.59
CA ALA A 259 -4.84 18.53 4.23
C ALA A 259 -5.45 19.60 3.31
N ALA A 260 -6.44 20.36 3.80
CA ALA A 260 -7.05 21.45 3.04
C ALA A 260 -6.05 22.55 2.66
N ALA A 261 -5.21 22.96 3.61
CA ALA A 261 -4.12 23.89 3.32
C ALA A 261 -3.09 23.28 2.34
N TYR A 262 -2.78 22.00 2.49
CA TYR A 262 -1.81 21.30 1.65
C TYR A 262 -2.25 21.18 0.19
N TYR A 263 -3.44 20.64 -0.10
CA TYR A 263 -3.89 20.50 -1.50
C TYR A 263 -4.34 21.82 -2.14
N ALA A 264 -4.34 22.93 -1.39
CA ALA A 264 -4.52 24.29 -1.91
C ALA A 264 -3.20 24.91 -2.40
N LEU A 265 -2.05 24.27 -2.13
CA LEU A 265 -0.76 24.72 -2.67
C LEU A 265 -0.74 24.60 -4.20
N GLU A 266 -0.11 25.58 -4.86
CA GLU A 266 0.10 25.58 -6.31
C GLU A 266 1.28 24.70 -6.74
N THR A 267 1.39 23.51 -6.15
CA THR A 267 2.47 22.55 -6.41
C THR A 267 1.93 21.37 -7.21
N ALA A 268 2.60 21.04 -8.33
CA ALA A 268 2.24 19.87 -9.14
C ALA A 268 2.29 18.58 -8.30
N ASN A 269 1.34 17.66 -8.56
CA ASN A 269 1.10 16.42 -7.81
C ASN A 269 0.66 16.63 -6.34
N VAL A 270 0.37 17.88 -5.93
CA VAL A 270 -0.21 18.24 -4.62
C VAL A 270 -1.55 18.93 -4.84
N GLY A 271 -1.54 20.10 -5.46
CA GLY A 271 -2.74 20.81 -5.87
C GLY A 271 -3.36 20.15 -7.09
N TRP A 272 -4.66 19.85 -7.02
CA TRP A 272 -5.35 19.19 -8.14
C TRP A 272 -5.24 20.04 -9.41
N ASP A 273 -5.55 21.33 -9.33
CA ASP A 273 -5.60 22.20 -10.50
C ASP A 273 -4.20 22.46 -11.08
N SER A 274 -3.16 22.50 -10.23
CA SER A 274 -1.75 22.67 -10.62
C SER A 274 -1.10 21.41 -11.21
N SER A 275 -1.76 20.26 -11.13
CA SER A 275 -1.25 18.99 -11.67
C SER A 275 -1.67 18.82 -13.13
N THR A 276 -0.73 18.73 -14.07
CA THR A 276 -1.07 18.55 -15.49
C THR A 276 -1.61 17.14 -15.76
N ASP A 277 -0.92 16.11 -15.28
CA ASP A 277 -1.37 14.72 -15.30
C ASP A 277 -2.08 14.38 -13.98
N LYS A 278 -3.40 14.25 -14.03
CA LYS A 278 -4.21 13.92 -12.85
C LYS A 278 -3.95 12.49 -12.35
N ILE A 279 -3.56 11.56 -13.23
CA ILE A 279 -3.19 10.20 -12.83
C ILE A 279 -1.86 10.24 -12.08
N GLU A 280 -0.88 11.01 -12.55
CA GLU A 280 0.39 11.19 -11.82
C GLU A 280 0.14 11.76 -10.42
N ALA A 281 -0.72 12.76 -10.28
CA ALA A 281 -1.08 13.33 -8.99
C ALA A 281 -1.70 12.29 -8.04
N ILE A 282 -2.72 11.55 -8.52
CA ILE A 282 -3.39 10.51 -7.75
C ILE A 282 -2.41 9.44 -7.29
N ILE A 283 -1.57 8.92 -8.20
CA ILE A 283 -0.62 7.85 -7.89
C ILE A 283 0.48 8.33 -6.96
N THR A 284 0.97 9.57 -7.13
CA THR A 284 1.98 10.15 -6.25
C THR A 284 1.46 10.28 -4.82
N GLN A 285 0.24 10.81 -4.63
CA GLN A 285 -0.35 10.93 -3.30
C GLN A 285 -0.73 9.57 -2.69
N LYS A 286 -1.18 8.61 -3.51
CA LYS A 286 -1.41 7.22 -3.09
C LYS A 286 -0.10 6.53 -2.66
N TRP A 287 1.00 6.76 -3.39
CA TRP A 287 2.32 6.23 -3.04
C TRP A 287 2.79 6.75 -1.67
N ILE A 288 2.61 8.05 -1.39
CA ILE A 288 2.88 8.62 -0.06
C ILE A 288 1.98 7.95 0.99
N ALA A 289 0.67 7.83 0.71
CA ALA A 289 -0.29 7.21 1.63
C ALA A 289 0.03 5.73 1.94
N ASN A 290 0.64 5.01 1.00
CA ASN A 290 1.00 3.60 1.14
C ASN A 290 2.37 3.34 1.80
N THR A 291 3.07 4.39 2.22
CA THR A 291 4.40 4.26 2.84
C THR A 291 4.31 3.59 4.21
N GLY A 292 5.13 2.54 4.39
CA GLY A 292 5.15 1.74 5.62
C GLY A 292 3.91 0.87 5.85
N VAL A 293 2.97 0.83 4.90
CA VAL A 293 1.69 0.10 5.03
C VAL A 293 1.38 -0.81 3.85
N GLY A 294 1.64 -0.37 2.62
CA GLY A 294 1.16 -1.01 1.39
C GLY A 294 2.22 -1.02 0.28
N GLY A 295 3.46 -1.40 0.61
CA GLY A 295 4.61 -1.33 -0.31
C GLY A 295 4.43 -2.12 -1.61
N PHE A 296 3.81 -3.31 -1.56
CA PHE A 296 3.51 -4.09 -2.77
C PHE A 296 2.48 -3.40 -3.68
N GLU A 297 1.51 -2.69 -3.09
CA GLU A 297 0.52 -1.93 -3.85
C GLU A 297 1.16 -0.71 -4.52
N ALA A 298 2.01 0.02 -3.79
CA ALA A 298 2.82 1.10 -4.32
C ALA A 298 3.73 0.64 -5.49
N TRP A 299 4.41 -0.51 -5.34
CA TRP A 299 5.24 -1.08 -6.42
C TRP A 299 4.40 -1.52 -7.62
N SER A 300 3.20 -2.04 -7.40
CA SER A 300 2.29 -2.44 -8.47
C SER A 300 1.70 -1.23 -9.21
N ASP A 301 1.43 -0.12 -8.52
CA ASP A 301 1.01 1.13 -9.16
C ASP A 301 2.15 1.77 -9.97
N PHE A 302 3.38 1.73 -9.45
CA PHE A 302 4.56 2.14 -10.21
C PHE A 302 4.72 1.33 -11.50
N ARG A 303 4.66 -0.01 -11.44
CA ARG A 303 4.82 -0.85 -12.63
C ARG A 303 3.69 -0.70 -13.64
N ARG A 304 2.46 -0.43 -13.19
CA ARG A 304 1.34 -0.22 -14.13
C ARG A 304 1.36 1.19 -14.72
N THR A 305 1.74 2.24 -13.98
CA THR A 305 1.59 3.63 -14.44
C THR A 305 2.89 4.31 -14.86
N GLY A 306 4.02 3.89 -14.30
CA GLY A 306 5.30 4.58 -14.35
C GLY A 306 5.47 5.67 -13.28
N PHE A 307 4.48 5.84 -12.38
CA PHE A 307 4.47 6.90 -11.36
C PHE A 307 4.56 6.36 -9.93
N PRO A 308 5.20 7.12 -9.01
CA PRO A 308 6.04 8.28 -9.30
C PRO A 308 7.31 7.86 -10.06
N LYS A 309 8.04 8.81 -10.66
CA LYS A 309 9.25 8.52 -11.45
C LYS A 309 10.45 8.17 -10.55
N VAL A 310 10.40 6.98 -9.96
CA VAL A 310 11.45 6.49 -9.04
C VAL A 310 12.78 6.39 -9.81
N PRO A 311 13.87 7.02 -9.32
CA PRO A 311 15.18 6.93 -9.97
C PRO A 311 15.77 5.52 -9.83
N LEU A 312 16.59 5.13 -10.79
CA LEU A 312 17.38 3.90 -10.70
C LEU A 312 18.43 4.01 -9.58
N SER A 313 18.91 2.84 -9.14
CA SER A 313 20.09 2.74 -8.30
C SER A 313 21.29 3.42 -8.96
N THR A 314 22.13 4.11 -8.18
CA THR A 314 23.42 4.66 -8.64
C THR A 314 24.38 3.57 -9.12
N LYS A 315 24.09 2.31 -8.78
CA LYS A 315 24.83 1.11 -9.18
C LYS A 315 24.09 0.26 -10.22
N ALA A 316 23.00 0.76 -10.80
CA ALA A 316 22.26 0.04 -11.83
C ALA A 316 23.15 -0.19 -13.07
N GLN A 317 23.19 -1.44 -13.54
CA GLN A 317 23.91 -1.83 -14.77
C GLN A 317 23.04 -1.70 -16.03
N GLY A 318 21.77 -1.31 -15.89
CA GLY A 318 20.80 -1.18 -16.97
C GLY A 318 19.86 0.00 -16.76
N THR A 319 18.91 0.17 -17.67
CA THR A 319 18.02 1.34 -17.74
C THR A 319 16.61 1.07 -17.21
N GLN A 320 16.36 -0.13 -16.66
CA GLN A 320 15.03 -0.59 -16.26
C GLN A 320 15.01 -1.05 -14.80
N HIS A 321 13.88 -0.81 -14.14
CA HIS A 321 13.60 -1.35 -12.81
C HIS A 321 13.18 -2.83 -12.93
N PRO A 322 13.49 -3.67 -11.93
CA PRO A 322 12.88 -4.99 -11.81
C PRO A 322 11.34 -4.87 -11.77
N LEU A 323 10.70 -5.68 -12.61
CA LEU A 323 9.26 -5.70 -12.83
C LEU A 323 8.57 -6.86 -12.11
N ARG A 324 9.31 -7.91 -11.72
CA ARG A 324 8.75 -9.03 -10.98
C ARG A 324 9.77 -9.69 -10.09
N LEU A 325 9.27 -10.44 -9.11
CA LEU A 325 10.07 -11.43 -8.39
C LEU A 325 10.19 -12.71 -9.23
N LEU A 326 11.32 -13.39 -9.11
CA LEU A 326 11.55 -14.67 -9.74
C LEU A 326 10.76 -15.77 -9.02
N TYR A 327 10.42 -16.84 -9.76
CA TYR A 327 9.94 -18.05 -9.12
C TYR A 327 11.01 -18.59 -8.16
N PRO A 328 10.62 -19.17 -7.01
CA PRO A 328 11.59 -19.75 -6.09
C PRO A 328 12.40 -20.86 -6.76
N ASN A 329 13.72 -20.90 -6.53
CA ASN A 329 14.60 -21.94 -7.09
C ASN A 329 14.17 -23.36 -6.71
N SER A 330 13.48 -23.53 -5.57
CA SER A 330 12.95 -24.83 -5.14
C SER A 330 11.98 -25.45 -6.16
N GLU A 331 11.27 -24.64 -6.95
CA GLU A 331 10.33 -25.12 -7.98
C GLU A 331 11.02 -25.91 -9.10
N LEU A 332 12.33 -25.72 -9.30
CA LEU A 332 13.14 -26.55 -10.20
C LEU A 332 13.24 -28.02 -9.73
N GLY A 333 13.09 -28.27 -8.43
CA GLY A 333 13.08 -29.61 -7.85
C GLY A 333 11.67 -30.15 -7.62
N THR A 334 10.75 -29.32 -7.13
CA THR A 334 9.40 -29.74 -6.71
C THR A 334 8.41 -29.80 -7.87
N ASN A 335 8.51 -28.89 -8.85
CA ASN A 335 7.54 -28.74 -9.94
C ASN A 335 8.18 -28.39 -11.31
N PRO A 336 9.23 -29.12 -11.75
CA PRO A 336 10.09 -28.71 -12.86
C PRO A 336 9.39 -28.54 -14.20
N GLU A 337 8.43 -29.42 -14.52
CA GLU A 337 7.73 -29.39 -15.80
C GLU A 337 6.86 -28.13 -15.96
N ASN A 338 6.11 -27.78 -14.91
CA ASN A 338 5.24 -26.60 -14.92
C ASN A 338 6.03 -25.29 -14.84
N MET A 339 7.18 -25.30 -14.15
CA MET A 339 8.10 -24.16 -14.11
C MET A 339 8.73 -23.92 -15.49
N LYS A 340 9.22 -24.98 -16.16
CA LYS A 340 9.75 -24.88 -17.53
C LYS A 340 8.71 -24.40 -18.54
N ALA A 341 7.43 -24.78 -18.35
CA ALA A 341 6.35 -24.32 -19.20
C ALA A 341 6.09 -22.81 -19.14
N GLN A 342 6.63 -22.09 -18.15
CA GLN A 342 6.58 -20.63 -18.09
C GLN A 342 7.57 -19.93 -19.04
N GLY A 343 8.49 -20.69 -19.65
CA GLY A 343 9.53 -20.15 -20.52
C GLY A 343 10.61 -19.38 -19.76
N GLU A 344 11.37 -18.54 -20.50
CA GLU A 344 12.41 -17.70 -19.92
C GLU A 344 11.79 -16.50 -19.21
N VAL A 345 11.76 -16.57 -17.87
CA VAL A 345 11.24 -15.51 -17.01
C VAL A 345 12.40 -14.86 -16.26
N THR A 346 12.60 -13.58 -16.51
CA THR A 346 13.59 -12.75 -15.81
C THR A 346 12.90 -11.76 -14.87
N ALA A 347 13.68 -11.06 -14.06
CA ALA A 347 13.17 -9.96 -13.24
C ALA A 347 12.60 -8.79 -14.08
N PHE A 348 12.86 -8.76 -15.39
CA PHE A 348 12.41 -7.72 -16.33
C PHE A 348 11.29 -8.18 -17.25
N THR A 349 10.86 -9.44 -17.15
CA THR A 349 9.69 -9.94 -17.90
C THR A 349 8.43 -9.32 -17.33
N LYS A 350 7.66 -8.61 -18.16
CA LYS A 350 6.43 -7.91 -17.73
C LYS A 350 5.35 -8.88 -17.24
N LEU A 351 4.58 -8.45 -16.24
CA LEU A 351 3.27 -9.04 -15.97
C LEU A 351 2.24 -8.51 -16.98
N PHE A 352 1.14 -9.25 -17.18
CA PHE A 352 0.15 -8.94 -18.23
C PHE A 352 -0.48 -7.54 -18.13
N TRP A 353 -0.50 -6.94 -16.93
CA TRP A 353 -1.12 -5.63 -16.67
C TRP A 353 -0.13 -4.46 -16.64
N GLU A 354 1.16 -4.73 -16.77
CA GLU A 354 2.20 -3.70 -16.73
C GLU A 354 2.26 -2.91 -18.03
N LYS A 355 2.64 -1.64 -17.93
CA LYS A 355 2.79 -0.73 -19.08
C LYS A 355 4.03 -1.05 -19.89
#